data_AF-A0A399YZ30-F1
#
_entry.id   AF-A0A399YZ30-F1
#
_cell.length_a   1.000
_cell.length_b   1.000
_cell.length_c   1.000
_cell.angle_alpha   90.00
_cell.angle_beta   90.00
_cell.angle_gamma   90.00
#
_symmetry.space_group_name_H-M   'P 1'
#
loop_
_entity.id
_entity.type
_entity.pdbx_description
1 polymer ?
#
loop_
_entity_poly.entity_id
_entity_poly.type
_entity_poly.pdbx_seq_one_letter_code
_entity_poly.pdbx_strand_id
1 'polypeptide(L)'
;MEPASLVITVLLILGAVVAVLTPLARARRQAAPKATERQRQRDALLVYYQQVTSTLRDLDDDAQAGKLDMAAYEEERERWMQRGVAVLQAIEEFEKRTTPATNATPDAAHDSVDEMIEDAVAKYLSSHPAAEAIAQERS
;
A
#
# COMPACT_ATOMS: atom_id res chain seq x y z
N MET A 1 -12.14 -10.29 -61.91
CA MET A 1 -11.40 -10.56 -60.66
C MET A 1 -11.65 -12.00 -60.32
N GLU A 2 -10.63 -12.85 -60.39
CA GLU A 2 -10.75 -14.27 -60.06
C GLU A 2 -11.12 -14.41 -58.58
N PRO A 3 -12.13 -15.21 -58.20
CA PRO A 3 -12.55 -15.36 -56.81
C PRO A 3 -11.40 -15.85 -55.90
N ALA A 4 -10.42 -16.54 -56.49
CA ALA A 4 -9.21 -16.98 -55.82
C ALA A 4 -8.35 -15.81 -55.28
N SER A 5 -8.25 -14.68 -55.99
CA SER A 5 -7.43 -13.56 -55.51
C SER A 5 -8.07 -12.84 -54.33
N LEU A 6 -9.40 -12.75 -54.29
CA LEU A 6 -10.15 -12.14 -53.19
C LEU A 6 -9.97 -12.91 -51.88
N VAL A 7 -10.00 -14.25 -51.94
CA VAL A 7 -9.79 -15.11 -50.76
C VAL A 7 -8.39 -14.94 -50.18
N ILE A 8 -7.37 -14.86 -51.04
CA ILE A 8 -5.97 -14.67 -50.61
C ILE A 8 -5.78 -13.31 -49.95
N THR A 9 -6.35 -12.24 -50.52
CA THR A 9 -6.26 -10.89 -49.94
C THR A 9 -6.94 -10.84 -48.57
N VAL A 10 -8.11 -11.45 -48.41
CA VAL A 10 -8.83 -11.49 -47.13
C VAL A 10 -8.02 -12.25 -46.08
N LEU A 11 -7.41 -13.39 -46.43
CA LEU A 11 -6.56 -14.16 -45.52
C LEU A 11 -5.31 -13.39 -45.08
N LEU A 12 -4.68 -12.65 -45.99
CA LEU A 12 -3.52 -11.82 -45.65
C LEU A 12 -3.88 -10.67 -44.70
N ILE A 13 -5.03 -10.01 -44.92
CA ILE A 13 -5.53 -8.97 -44.02
C ILE A 13 -5.84 -9.56 -42.66
N LEU A 14 -6.52 -10.71 -42.60
CA LEU A 14 -6.84 -11.37 -41.34
C LEU A 14 -5.58 -11.78 -40.58
N GLY A 15 -4.58 -12.32 -41.27
CA GLY A 15 -3.29 -12.69 -40.70
C GLY A 15 -2.54 -11.49 -40.13
N ALA A 16 -2.54 -10.35 -40.84
CA ALA A 16 -1.92 -9.11 -40.37
C ALA A 16 -2.63 -8.56 -39.12
N VAL A 17 -3.97 -8.58 -39.11
CA VAL A 17 -4.78 -8.16 -37.95
C VAL A 17 -4.47 -9.04 -36.74
N VAL A 18 -4.43 -10.36 -36.90
CA VAL A 18 -4.06 -11.27 -35.82
C VAL A 18 -2.62 -11.01 -35.36
N ALA A 19 -1.66 -10.86 -36.26
CA ALA A 19 -0.26 -10.61 -35.92
C ALA A 19 -0.04 -9.32 -35.11
N VAL A 20 -0.85 -8.28 -35.35
CA VAL A 20 -0.81 -7.01 -34.60
C VAL A 20 -1.58 -7.10 -33.28
N LEU A 21 -2.74 -7.75 -33.26
CA LEU A 21 -3.57 -7.86 -32.06
C LEU A 21 -2.99 -8.83 -31.02
N THR A 22 -2.25 -9.85 -31.44
CA THR A 22 -1.66 -10.85 -30.54
C THR A 22 -0.66 -10.26 -29.53
N PRO A 23 0.37 -9.48 -29.93
CA PRO A 23 1.30 -8.87 -28.96
C PRO A 23 0.60 -7.84 -28.07
N LEU A 24 -0.40 -7.12 -28.59
CA LEU A 24 -1.14 -6.11 -27.81
C LEU A 24 -2.02 -6.75 -26.73
N ALA A 25 -2.71 -7.84 -27.04
CA ALA A 25 -3.47 -8.62 -26.06
C ALA A 25 -2.56 -9.33 -25.05
N ARG A 26 -1.37 -9.76 -25.47
CA ARG A 26 -0.37 -10.39 -24.60
C ARG A 26 0.27 -9.36 -23.65
N ALA A 27 0.54 -8.15 -24.11
CA ALA A 27 1.01 -7.03 -23.29
C ALA A 27 -0.01 -6.62 -22.23
N ARG A 28 -1.32 -6.59 -22.56
CA ARG A 28 -2.39 -6.32 -21.58
C ARG A 28 -2.55 -7.42 -20.52
N ARG A 29 -2.28 -8.69 -20.86
CA ARG A 29 -2.30 -9.80 -19.89
C ARG A 29 -1.02 -9.88 -19.05
N GLN A 30 0.10 -9.35 -19.55
CA GLN A 30 1.39 -9.34 -18.85
C GLN A 30 1.64 -8.05 -18.04
N ALA A 31 0.98 -6.94 -18.37
CA ALA A 31 0.81 -5.78 -17.49
C ALA A 31 -0.12 -6.17 -16.34
N ALA A 32 0.43 -6.95 -15.42
CA ALA A 32 -0.29 -7.69 -14.40
C ALA A 32 -1.05 -6.77 -13.43
N PRO A 33 -2.22 -7.21 -12.90
CA PRO A 33 -2.88 -6.56 -11.77
C PRO A 33 -1.95 -6.38 -10.55
N LYS A 34 -0.91 -7.20 -10.41
CA LYS A 34 0.08 -7.18 -9.32
C LYS A 34 0.99 -5.94 -9.29
N ALA A 35 1.25 -5.29 -10.42
CA ALA A 35 2.01 -4.03 -10.42
C ALA A 35 1.13 -2.87 -9.95
N THR A 36 -0.12 -2.85 -10.41
CA THR A 36 -1.13 -1.89 -9.97
C THR A 36 -1.48 -2.06 -8.49
N GLU A 37 -1.56 -3.29 -8.01
CA GLU A 37 -1.89 -3.59 -6.62
C GLU A 37 -0.78 -3.23 -5.64
N ARG A 38 0.48 -3.53 -5.99
CA ARG A 38 1.65 -3.07 -5.22
C ARG A 38 1.71 -1.54 -5.14
N GLN A 39 1.45 -0.86 -6.25
CA GLN A 39 1.41 0.59 -6.26
C GLN A 39 0.30 1.11 -5.33
N ARG A 40 -0.89 0.49 -5.36
CA ARG A 40 -2.00 0.86 -4.46
C ARG A 40 -1.68 0.65 -2.99
N GLN A 41 -1.02 -0.46 -2.62
CA GLN A 41 -0.62 -0.73 -1.23
C GLN A 41 0.38 0.31 -0.72
N ARG A 42 1.36 0.68 -1.56
CA ARG A 42 2.30 1.76 -1.27
C ARG A 42 1.59 3.11 -1.11
N ASP A 43 0.71 3.44 -2.05
CA ASP A 43 -0.03 4.70 -2.04
C ASP A 43 -0.92 4.79 -0.79
N ALA A 44 -1.53 3.69 -0.34
CA ALA A 44 -2.31 3.63 0.89
C ALA A 44 -1.48 3.94 2.14
N LEU A 45 -0.28 3.34 2.28
CA LEU A 45 0.64 3.63 3.39
C LEU A 45 1.08 5.11 3.41
N LEU A 46 1.35 5.68 2.24
CA LEU A 46 1.73 7.09 2.11
C LEU A 46 0.58 8.04 2.46
N VAL A 47 -0.65 7.72 2.04
CA VAL A 47 -1.85 8.49 2.41
C VAL A 47 -2.05 8.46 3.91
N TYR A 48 -1.90 7.30 4.55
CA TYR A 48 -2.05 7.19 5.99
C TYR A 48 -0.94 7.94 6.75
N TYR A 49 0.31 7.92 6.27
CA TYR A 49 1.38 8.76 6.81
C TYR A 49 1.05 10.26 6.70
N GLN A 50 0.51 10.70 5.56
CA GLN A 50 0.08 12.08 5.37
C GLN A 50 -1.05 12.46 6.35
N GLN A 51 -1.98 11.54 6.60
CA GLN A 51 -3.02 11.75 7.59
C GLN A 51 -2.44 11.93 9.00
N VAL A 52 -1.54 11.04 9.43
CA VAL A 52 -0.89 11.13 10.76
C VAL A 52 -0.19 12.47 10.93
N THR A 53 0.60 12.89 9.94
CA THR A 53 1.32 14.17 10.00
C THR A 53 0.41 15.40 9.97
N SER A 54 -0.71 15.34 9.23
CA SER A 54 -1.74 16.39 9.27
C SER A 54 -2.36 16.47 10.65
N THR A 55 -2.76 15.33 11.23
CA THR A 55 -3.39 15.31 12.55
C THR A 55 -2.45 15.81 13.63
N LEU A 56 -1.16 15.47 13.57
CA LEU A 56 -0.17 15.97 14.53
C LEU A 56 -0.06 17.51 14.47
N ARG A 57 -0.09 18.07 13.25
CA ARG A 57 -0.07 19.53 13.05
C ARG A 57 -1.35 20.18 13.57
N ASP A 58 -2.51 19.61 13.27
CA ASP A 58 -3.79 20.15 13.74
C ASP A 58 -3.84 20.14 15.28
N LEU A 59 -3.29 19.10 15.91
CA LEU A 59 -3.16 18.99 17.36
C LEU A 59 -2.27 20.09 17.96
N ASP A 60 -1.12 20.36 17.31
CA ASP A 60 -0.21 21.45 17.70
C ASP A 60 -0.90 22.82 17.57
N ASP A 61 -1.64 23.03 16.48
CA ASP A 61 -2.37 24.27 16.21
C ASP A 61 -3.50 24.49 17.24
N ASP A 62 -4.24 23.44 17.61
CA ASP A 62 -5.31 23.52 18.61
C ASP A 62 -4.78 23.69 20.04
N ALA A 63 -3.64 23.09 20.37
CA ALA A 63 -2.94 23.33 21.63
C ALA A 63 -2.45 24.78 21.74
N GLN A 64 -1.83 25.32 20.66
CA GLN A 64 -1.41 26.72 20.60
C GLN A 64 -2.59 27.70 20.67
N ALA A 65 -3.73 27.34 20.09
CA ALA A 65 -4.96 28.11 20.17
C ALA A 65 -5.62 28.05 21.58
N GLY A 66 -5.09 27.23 22.50
CA GLY A 66 -5.64 27.04 23.84
C GLY A 66 -6.99 26.32 23.85
N LYS A 67 -7.33 25.61 22.77
CA LYS A 67 -8.57 24.82 22.66
C LYS A 67 -8.43 23.44 23.29
N LEU A 68 -7.19 22.97 23.47
CA LEU A 68 -6.87 21.67 24.02
C LEU A 68 -6.14 21.85 25.36
N ASP A 69 -6.49 21.00 26.33
CA ASP A 69 -5.74 20.90 27.58
C ASP A 69 -4.34 20.32 27.30
N MET A 70 -3.32 20.79 28.03
CA MET A 70 -1.93 20.37 27.78
C MET A 70 -1.70 18.90 28.10
N ALA A 71 -2.38 18.33 29.11
CA ALA A 71 -2.22 16.91 29.41
C ALA A 71 -2.87 16.03 28.33
N ALA A 72 -4.03 16.47 27.79
CA ALA A 72 -4.68 15.80 26.67
C ALA A 72 -3.86 15.91 25.37
N TYR A 73 -3.25 17.08 25.13
CA TYR A 73 -2.33 17.31 24.02
C TYR A 73 -1.16 16.32 24.05
N GLU A 74 -0.45 16.23 25.17
CA GLU A 74 0.73 15.36 25.28
C GLU A 74 0.38 13.88 25.05
N GLU A 75 -0.74 13.41 25.62
CA GLU A 75 -1.22 12.04 25.44
C GLU A 75 -1.57 11.76 23.97
N GLU A 76 -2.35 12.64 23.33
CA GLU A 76 -2.74 12.46 21.93
C GLU A 76 -1.56 12.56 20.98
N ARG A 77 -0.66 13.50 21.23
CA ARG A 77 0.56 13.69 20.44
C ARG A 77 1.43 12.44 20.47
N GLU A 78 1.63 11.85 21.64
CA GLU A 78 2.42 10.63 21.78
C GLU A 78 1.78 9.46 21.03
N ARG A 79 0.45 9.28 21.12
CA ARG A 79 -0.26 8.25 20.35
C ARG A 79 -0.09 8.41 18.84
N TRP A 80 -0.23 9.64 18.33
CA TRP A 80 -0.07 9.91 16.90
C TRP A 80 1.39 9.78 16.45
N MET A 81 2.35 10.12 17.30
CA MET A 81 3.76 9.95 17.01
C MET A 81 4.14 8.46 16.92
N GLN A 82 3.66 7.63 17.83
CA GLN A 82 3.84 6.18 17.78
C GLN A 82 3.24 5.56 16.51
N ARG A 83 2.02 6.01 16.12
CA ARG A 83 1.42 5.62 14.84
C ARG A 83 2.29 6.03 13.66
N GLY A 84 2.84 7.24 13.67
CA GLY A 84 3.74 7.72 12.61
C GLY A 84 4.98 6.82 12.46
N VAL A 85 5.60 6.43 13.58
CA VAL A 85 6.74 5.50 13.60
C VAL A 85 6.35 4.14 13.02
N ALA A 86 5.22 3.57 13.45
CA ALA A 86 4.74 2.28 12.95
C ALA A 86 4.51 2.28 11.42
N VAL A 87 3.97 3.37 10.88
CA VAL A 87 3.73 3.52 9.44
C VAL A 87 5.03 3.63 8.67
N LEU A 88 6.01 4.38 9.18
CA LEU A 88 7.34 4.47 8.57
C LEU A 88 8.03 3.11 8.53
N GLN A 89 7.93 2.30 9.59
CA GLN A 89 8.46 0.93 9.61
C GLN A 89 7.72 0.03 8.61
N ALA A 90 6.41 0.15 8.48
CA ALA A 90 5.63 -0.60 7.50
C ALA A 90 6.02 -0.24 6.05
N ILE A 91 6.29 1.04 5.77
CA ILE A 91 6.82 1.49 4.47
C ILE A 91 8.20 0.88 4.22
N GLU A 92 9.11 0.94 5.19
CA GLU A 92 10.46 0.38 5.05
C GLU A 92 10.42 -1.13 4.80
N GLU A 93 9.59 -1.87 5.53
CA GLU A 93 9.40 -3.31 5.35
C GLU A 93 8.77 -3.63 3.98
N PHE A 94 7.79 -2.84 3.54
CA PHE A 94 7.20 -2.98 2.21
C PHE A 94 8.25 -2.77 1.12
N GLU A 95 9.11 -1.76 1.25
CA GLU A 95 10.20 -1.48 0.30
C GLU A 95 11.25 -2.61 0.30
N LYS A 96 11.60 -3.16 1.46
CA LYS A 96 12.51 -4.33 1.59
C LYS A 96 11.96 -5.59 0.94
N ARG A 97 10.64 -5.86 1.07
CA ARG A 97 9.98 -7.01 0.43
C ARG A 97 9.81 -6.83 -1.07
N THR A 98 9.69 -5.59 -1.54
CA THR A 98 9.49 -5.28 -2.95
C THR A 98 10.79 -5.05 -3.71
N THR A 99 11.93 -4.90 -3.02
CA THR A 99 13.24 -5.05 -3.66
C THR A 99 13.36 -6.49 -4.14
N PRO A 100 13.53 -6.76 -5.44
CA PRO A 100 13.51 -8.12 -5.95
C PRO A 100 14.76 -8.85 -5.47
N ALA A 101 14.66 -9.54 -4.34
CA ALA A 101 15.38 -10.78 -4.17
C ALA A 101 14.86 -11.73 -5.24
N THR A 102 15.69 -11.99 -6.25
CA THR A 102 15.53 -13.04 -7.26
C THR A 102 14.85 -14.27 -6.64
N ASN A 103 13.62 -14.56 -7.07
CA ASN A 103 12.79 -15.75 -6.80
C ASN A 103 11.93 -15.76 -5.51
N ALA A 104 10.65 -15.37 -5.61
CA ALA A 104 9.61 -15.92 -4.74
C ALA A 104 8.23 -15.89 -5.41
N THR A 105 7.54 -17.02 -5.34
CA THR A 105 6.30 -17.38 -6.04
C THR A 105 5.06 -16.69 -5.42
N PRO A 106 3.99 -16.37 -6.18
CA PRO A 106 2.97 -15.46 -5.71
C PRO A 106 1.57 -16.08 -5.66
N ASP A 107 1.09 -16.46 -4.48
CA ASP A 107 -0.34 -16.72 -4.24
C ASP A 107 -0.70 -16.51 -2.76
N ALA A 108 -1.86 -15.87 -2.48
CA ALA A 108 -2.49 -15.61 -1.16
C ALA A 108 -2.29 -14.23 -0.44
N ALA A 109 -2.26 -13.09 -1.15
CA ALA A 109 -1.92 -11.78 -0.55
C ALA A 109 -3.04 -10.72 -0.40
N HIS A 110 -4.32 -11.06 -0.62
CA HIS A 110 -5.41 -10.05 -0.57
C HIS A 110 -6.03 -9.86 0.83
N ASP A 111 -6.31 -10.94 1.56
CA ASP A 111 -6.85 -10.84 2.94
C ASP A 111 -5.74 -10.61 3.99
N SER A 112 -4.47 -10.74 3.59
CA SER A 112 -3.33 -10.69 4.51
C SER A 112 -2.90 -9.27 4.87
N VAL A 113 -3.35 -8.21 4.18
CA VAL A 113 -2.75 -6.87 4.35
C VAL A 113 -3.29 -6.14 5.58
N ASP A 114 -4.61 -6.10 5.76
CA ASP A 114 -5.20 -5.53 6.98
C ASP A 114 -4.76 -6.34 8.21
N GLU A 115 -4.72 -7.67 8.08
CA GLU A 115 -4.18 -8.57 9.12
C GLU A 115 -2.68 -8.35 9.37
N MET A 116 -1.88 -8.06 8.33
CA MET A 116 -0.46 -7.73 8.48
C MET A 116 -0.23 -6.37 9.15
N ILE A 117 -1.09 -5.38 8.91
CA ILE A 117 -1.02 -4.08 9.56
C ILE A 117 -1.40 -4.24 11.03
N GLU A 118 -2.49 -4.93 11.33
CA GLU A 118 -2.94 -5.21 12.70
C GLU A 118 -1.91 -6.07 13.45
N ASP A 119 -1.33 -7.10 12.83
CA ASP A 119 -0.27 -7.94 13.42
C ASP A 119 1.02 -7.16 13.66
N ALA A 120 1.44 -6.30 12.71
CA ALA A 120 2.62 -5.45 12.89
C ALA A 120 2.44 -4.48 14.07
N VAL A 121 1.24 -3.91 14.22
CA VAL A 121 0.89 -3.05 15.36
C VAL A 121 0.84 -3.85 16.66
N ALA A 122 0.20 -5.02 16.68
CA ALA A 122 0.11 -5.88 17.87
C ALA A 122 1.47 -6.41 18.33
N LYS A 123 2.34 -6.80 17.39
CA LYS A 123 3.71 -7.26 17.66
C LYS A 123 4.60 -6.15 18.21
N TYR A 124 4.42 -4.93 17.72
CA TYR A 124 5.12 -3.76 18.27
C TYR A 124 4.68 -3.48 19.71
N LEU A 125 3.37 -3.45 19.97
CA LEU A 125 2.82 -3.22 21.31
C LEU A 125 3.24 -4.30 22.32
N SER A 126 3.28 -5.57 21.91
CA SER A 126 3.71 -6.69 22.77
C SER A 126 5.22 -6.78 22.98
N SER A 127 6.04 -6.31 22.02
CA SER A 127 7.50 -6.24 22.17
C SER A 127 7.98 -5.01 22.94
N HIS A 128 7.11 -4.01 23.15
CA HIS A 128 7.39 -2.78 23.89
C HIS A 128 6.32 -2.51 24.97
N PRO A 129 6.33 -3.28 26.09
CA PRO A 129 5.32 -3.20 27.17
C PRO A 129 5.32 -1.88 27.96
N ALA A 130 6.18 -0.91 27.62
CA ALA A 130 6.14 0.43 28.20
C ALA A 130 4.82 1.17 27.89
N ALA A 131 4.06 0.74 26.87
CA ALA A 131 2.73 1.26 26.55
C ALA A 131 1.62 0.75 27.50
N GLU A 132 1.76 -0.44 28.10
CA GLU A 132 0.78 -0.98 29.06
C GLU A 132 1.02 -0.48 30.50
N ALA A 133 2.27 -0.21 30.87
CA ALA A 133 2.61 0.27 32.22
C ALA A 133 1.93 1.62 32.55
N ILE A 134 1.75 2.49 31.56
CA ILE A 134 1.11 3.82 31.75
C ILE A 134 -0.41 3.69 31.93
N ALA A 135 -1.04 2.62 31.41
CA ALA A 135 -2.48 2.36 31.56
C ALA A 135 -2.82 1.66 32.90
N GLN A 136 -1.88 0.90 33.48
CA GLN A 136 -2.11 0.14 34.70
C GLN A 136 -1.77 0.90 35.99
N GLU A 137 -0.96 1.96 35.93
CA GLU A 137 -0.59 2.79 37.09
C GLU A 137 -1.68 3.82 37.49
N ARG A 138 -2.82 3.82 36.79
CA ARG A 138 -3.98 4.71 37.05
C ARG A 138 -5.27 3.97 37.46
N SER A 139 -5.19 2.68 37.81
CA SER A 139 -6.25 1.96 38.55
C SER A 139 -5.87 1.80 40.01
#